data_AF-R1G1U4-F1
#
_entry.id   AF-R1G1U4-F1
#
_cell.length_a   1.000
_cell.length_b   1.000
_cell.length_c   1.000
_cell.angle_alpha   90.00
_cell.angle_beta   90.00
_cell.angle_gamma   90.00
#
_symmetry.space_group_name_H-M   'P 1'
#
loop_
_entity.id
_entity.type
_entity.pdbx_description
1 polymer ?
#
loop_
_entity_poly.entity_id
_entity_poly.type
_entity_poly.pdbx_seq_one_letter_code
_entity_poly.pdbx_strand_id
1 'polypeptide(L)'
;MVLAALYGSSLSRANTEESSLDTLTKTTIPYKDQERKCSSFPPPLKDIRFTMATYITLTQLLGFAGIFFVATIWWAFILWPITGFGITGGAHRLWAHRSYKASFAYRFVVMLVNSCANQGTIFHWARDHRTHHFHSETVADPHDAIRGFWFAHMGWLYLKKDPR
;
A
#
# COMPACT_ATOMS: atom_id res chain seq x y z
N MET A 1 -5.67 8.52 -44.90
CA MET A 1 -5.12 7.43 -44.06
C MET A 1 -3.73 7.73 -43.46
N VAL A 2 -3.22 8.98 -43.49
CA VAL A 2 -1.85 9.32 -43.01
C VAL A 2 -1.85 10.12 -41.69
N LEU A 3 -2.98 10.72 -41.28
CA LEU A 3 -3.05 11.56 -40.07
C LEU A 3 -3.25 10.79 -38.75
N ALA A 4 -3.70 9.53 -38.76
CA ALA A 4 -3.88 8.74 -37.54
C ALA A 4 -2.61 8.02 -37.04
N ALA A 5 -1.63 7.80 -37.93
CA ALA A 5 -0.39 7.08 -37.60
C ALA A 5 0.63 7.95 -36.82
N LEU A 6 0.57 9.28 -36.98
CA LEU A 6 1.49 10.20 -36.30
C LEU A 6 1.06 10.49 -34.84
N TYR A 7 -0.24 10.42 -34.54
CA TYR A 7 -0.75 10.62 -33.18
C TYR A 7 -0.57 9.37 -32.30
N GLY A 8 -0.76 8.17 -32.88
CA GLY A 8 -0.55 6.90 -32.17
C GLY A 8 0.93 6.61 -31.86
N SER A 9 1.85 7.01 -32.74
CA SER A 9 3.29 6.84 -32.51
C SER A 9 3.83 7.81 -31.45
N SER A 10 3.33 9.05 -31.41
CA SER A 10 3.68 10.04 -30.37
C SER A 10 3.23 9.60 -28.98
N LEU A 11 2.00 9.09 -28.81
CA LEU A 11 1.50 8.58 -27.53
C LEU A 11 2.18 7.28 -27.10
N SER A 12 2.48 6.37 -28.04
CA SER A 12 3.25 5.16 -27.75
C SER A 12 4.68 5.51 -27.33
N ARG A 13 5.30 6.48 -27.99
CA ARG A 13 6.66 6.93 -27.72
C ARG A 13 6.76 7.69 -26.41
N ALA A 14 5.78 8.55 -26.10
CA ALA A 14 5.63 9.22 -24.81
C ALA A 14 5.45 8.21 -23.66
N ASN A 15 4.60 7.19 -23.82
CA ASN A 15 4.44 6.14 -22.82
C ASN A 15 5.72 5.30 -22.65
N THR A 16 6.48 5.04 -23.72
CA THR A 16 7.77 4.35 -23.61
C THR A 16 8.88 5.23 -23.06
N GLU A 17 8.90 6.53 -23.36
CA GLU A 17 9.88 7.49 -22.84
C GLU A 17 9.62 7.80 -21.37
N GLU A 18 8.36 8.04 -20.98
CA GLU A 18 7.93 8.21 -19.59
C GLU A 18 8.16 6.94 -18.79
N SER A 19 7.82 5.76 -19.34
CA SER A 19 8.19 4.47 -18.74
C SER A 19 9.71 4.26 -18.65
N SER A 20 10.49 4.69 -19.64
CA SER A 20 11.96 4.55 -19.61
C SER A 20 12.63 5.52 -18.63
N LEU A 21 12.10 6.74 -18.49
CA LEU A 21 12.53 7.76 -17.53
C LEU A 21 12.19 7.33 -16.11
N ASP A 22 10.99 6.78 -15.89
CA ASP A 22 10.56 6.17 -14.62
C ASP A 22 11.39 4.93 -14.25
N THR A 23 11.82 4.15 -15.25
CA THR A 23 12.73 3.03 -15.03
C THR A 23 14.15 3.50 -14.73
N LEU A 24 14.62 4.57 -15.38
CA LEU A 24 15.93 5.19 -15.16
C LEU A 24 16.06 5.79 -13.77
N THR A 25 15.04 6.49 -13.25
CA THR A 25 15.04 7.07 -11.89
C THR A 25 15.03 5.99 -10.80
N LYS A 26 14.40 4.83 -11.05
CA LYS A 26 14.36 3.71 -10.10
C LYS A 26 15.75 3.09 -9.84
N THR A 27 16.69 3.23 -10.77
CA THR A 27 18.01 2.55 -10.73
C THR A 27 19.24 3.48 -10.67
N THR A 28 19.10 4.80 -10.76
CA THR A 28 20.28 5.68 -10.96
C THR A 28 21.00 6.07 -9.68
N ILE A 29 20.34 6.05 -8.51
CA ILE A 29 20.94 6.51 -7.25
C ILE A 29 20.98 5.35 -6.26
N PRO A 30 22.18 4.88 -5.84
CA PRO A 30 22.32 3.86 -4.80
C PRO A 30 21.57 4.26 -3.53
N TYR A 31 20.96 3.30 -2.83
CA TYR A 31 20.15 3.56 -1.63
C TYR A 31 20.88 4.43 -0.58
N LYS A 32 22.21 4.24 -0.42
CA LYS A 32 23.04 5.02 0.51
C LYS A 32 23.05 6.52 0.23
N ASP A 33 22.85 6.90 -1.03
CA ASP A 33 22.89 8.28 -1.50
C ASP A 33 21.49 8.90 -1.58
N GLN A 34 20.45 8.11 -1.28
CA GLN A 34 19.07 8.59 -1.25
C GLN A 34 18.77 9.24 0.10
N GLU A 35 18.46 10.53 0.10
CA GLU A 35 18.02 11.22 1.31
C GLU A 35 16.53 11.02 1.56
N ARG A 36 16.15 10.85 2.83
CA ARG A 36 14.75 10.75 3.30
C ARG A 36 14.34 12.07 3.94
N LYS A 37 13.17 12.62 3.55
CA LYS A 37 12.66 13.87 4.14
C LYS A 37 12.08 13.67 5.55
N CYS A 38 11.68 12.45 5.89
CA CYS A 38 11.02 12.14 7.16
C CYS A 38 11.63 10.92 7.86
N SER A 39 11.83 11.01 9.18
CA SER A 39 12.25 9.93 10.08
C SER A 39 13.58 9.20 9.74
N SER A 40 14.68 9.65 10.35
CA SER A 40 15.85 8.81 10.63
C SER A 40 15.55 7.85 11.79
N PHE A 41 16.39 6.84 12.03
CA PHE A 41 16.30 6.03 13.25
C PHE A 41 17.34 6.55 14.26
N PRO A 42 16.97 6.82 15.53
CA PRO A 42 15.62 6.77 16.10
C PRO A 42 14.70 7.91 15.60
N PRO A 43 13.39 7.67 15.42
CA PRO A 43 12.49 8.67 14.87
C PRO A 43 12.25 9.81 15.86
N PRO A 44 12.30 11.08 15.43
CA PRO A 44 11.95 12.20 16.29
C PRO A 44 10.44 12.19 16.59
N LEU A 45 10.04 12.60 17.80
CA LEU A 45 8.64 12.54 18.26
C LEU A 45 7.66 13.27 17.33
N LYS A 46 8.11 14.33 16.65
CA LYS A 46 7.31 15.11 15.69
C LYS A 46 6.87 14.30 14.46
N ASP A 47 7.57 13.22 14.15
CA ASP A 47 7.28 12.36 13.00
C ASP A 47 6.29 11.24 13.36
N ILE A 48 5.96 11.08 14.64
CA ILE A 48 5.01 10.06 15.10
C ILE A 48 3.58 10.51 14.84
N ARG A 49 2.80 9.62 14.23
CA ARG A 49 1.35 9.77 14.01
C ARG A 49 0.62 9.25 15.24
N PHE A 50 0.57 10.06 16.30
CA PHE A 50 -0.01 9.65 17.59
C PHE A 50 -1.42 9.06 17.48
N THR A 51 -2.28 9.58 16.60
CA THR A 51 -3.64 9.04 16.40
C THR A 51 -3.64 7.61 15.87
N MET A 52 -2.79 7.29 14.90
CA MET A 52 -2.64 5.92 14.40
C MET A 52 -1.90 5.04 15.41
N ALA A 53 -0.91 5.60 16.10
CA ALA A 53 -0.17 4.89 17.12
C ALA A 53 -1.07 4.40 18.26
N THR A 54 -1.91 5.29 18.79
CA THR A 54 -2.88 4.93 19.83
C THR A 54 -3.92 3.97 19.30
N TYR A 55 -4.47 4.22 18.10
CA TYR A 55 -5.46 3.34 17.48
C TYR A 55 -4.98 1.89 17.31
N ILE A 56 -3.80 1.69 16.72
CA ILE A 56 -3.23 0.36 16.50
C ILE A 56 -2.92 -0.31 17.83
N THR A 57 -2.30 0.42 18.77
CA THR A 57 -1.95 -0.13 20.09
C THR A 57 -3.19 -0.59 20.85
N LEU A 58 -4.25 0.21 20.88
CA LEU A 58 -5.52 -0.15 21.52
C LEU A 58 -6.18 -1.35 20.84
N THR A 59 -6.13 -1.41 19.51
CA THR A 59 -6.68 -2.55 18.75
C THR A 59 -5.95 -3.86 19.10
N GLN A 60 -4.62 -3.82 19.25
CA GLN A 60 -3.85 -5.00 19.65
C GLN A 60 -4.14 -5.42 21.10
N LEU A 61 -4.29 -4.48 22.03
CA LEU A 61 -4.67 -4.79 23.41
C LEU A 61 -6.06 -5.44 23.50
N LEU A 62 -7.03 -4.91 22.72
CA LEU A 62 -8.37 -5.51 22.62
C LEU A 62 -8.33 -6.89 21.97
N GLY A 63 -7.54 -7.06 20.90
CA GLY A 63 -7.34 -8.35 20.26
C GLY A 63 -6.74 -9.38 21.21
N PHE A 64 -5.74 -8.99 21.99
CA PHE A 64 -5.10 -9.85 22.99
C PHE A 64 -6.08 -10.27 24.08
N ALA A 65 -6.90 -9.35 24.59
CA ALA A 65 -7.99 -9.69 25.52
C ALA A 65 -9.03 -10.62 24.86
N GLY A 66 -9.31 -10.44 23.58
CA GLY A 66 -10.24 -11.24 22.79
C GLY A 66 -9.84 -12.71 22.64
N ILE A 67 -8.54 -13.04 22.69
CA ILE A 67 -8.04 -14.42 22.57
C ILE A 67 -8.55 -15.31 23.71
N PHE A 68 -8.88 -14.75 24.87
CA PHE A 68 -9.41 -15.53 26.00
C PHE A 68 -10.87 -15.96 25.83
N PHE A 69 -11.54 -15.54 24.75
CA PHE A 69 -12.94 -15.87 24.47
C PHE A 69 -13.06 -16.76 23.22
N VAL A 70 -13.54 -17.99 23.40
CA VAL A 70 -13.66 -19.00 22.31
C VAL A 70 -14.52 -18.51 21.15
N ALA A 71 -15.62 -17.79 21.43
CA ALA A 71 -16.48 -17.22 20.40
C ALA A 71 -15.73 -16.23 19.50
N THR A 72 -14.85 -15.41 20.07
CA THR A 72 -14.02 -14.44 19.34
C THR A 72 -13.01 -15.15 18.45
N ILE A 73 -12.42 -16.25 18.90
CA ILE A 73 -11.51 -17.06 18.09
C ILE A 73 -12.24 -17.60 16.85
N TRP A 74 -13.40 -18.24 17.04
CA TRP A 74 -14.20 -18.75 15.92
C TRP A 74 -14.60 -17.65 14.94
N TRP A 75 -15.03 -16.50 15.46
CA TRP A 75 -15.37 -15.34 14.66
C TRP A 75 -14.18 -14.83 13.84
N ALA A 76 -12.99 -14.78 14.42
CA ALA A 76 -11.76 -14.39 13.73
C ALA A 76 -11.40 -15.36 12.60
N PHE A 77 -11.50 -16.68 12.83
CA PHE A 77 -11.23 -17.68 11.80
C PHE A 77 -12.20 -17.62 10.61
N ILE A 78 -13.46 -17.22 10.84
CA ILE A 78 -14.44 -17.03 9.77
C ILE A 78 -14.17 -15.72 9.01
N LEU A 79 -13.91 -14.63 9.72
CA LEU A 79 -13.69 -13.32 9.08
C LEU A 79 -12.35 -13.22 8.35
N TRP A 80 -11.30 -13.90 8.82
CA TRP A 80 -9.96 -13.84 8.22
C TRP A 80 -9.95 -14.15 6.71
N PRO A 81 -10.49 -15.28 6.21
CA PRO A 81 -10.50 -15.55 4.78
C PRO A 81 -11.42 -14.61 4.00
N ILE A 82 -12.55 -14.21 4.59
CA ILE A 82 -13.51 -13.28 3.96
C ILE A 82 -12.81 -11.95 3.70
N THR A 83 -12.34 -11.29 4.76
CA THR A 83 -11.64 -10.01 4.67
C THR A 83 -10.33 -10.09 3.87
N GLY A 84 -9.59 -11.21 4.00
CA GLY A 84 -8.41 -11.49 3.19
C GLY A 84 -8.72 -11.54 1.69
N PHE A 85 -9.87 -12.06 1.30
CA PHE A 85 -10.34 -12.01 -0.09
C PHE A 85 -10.69 -10.58 -0.54
N GLY A 86 -11.28 -9.75 0.33
CA GLY A 86 -11.53 -8.33 0.07
C GLY A 86 -10.25 -7.57 -0.29
N ILE A 87 -9.15 -7.84 0.42
CA ILE A 87 -7.84 -7.25 0.14
C ILE A 87 -7.25 -7.84 -1.14
N THR A 88 -7.13 -9.16 -1.24
CA THR A 88 -6.40 -9.82 -2.33
C THR A 88 -7.14 -9.78 -3.66
N GLY A 89 -8.42 -10.17 -3.66
CA GLY A 89 -9.30 -10.11 -4.83
C GLY A 89 -9.68 -8.66 -5.16
N GLY A 90 -10.00 -7.85 -4.15
CA GLY A 90 -10.37 -6.45 -4.30
C GLY A 90 -9.17 -5.50 -4.36
N ALA A 91 -8.76 -4.96 -3.21
CA ALA A 91 -7.79 -3.85 -3.11
C ALA A 91 -6.56 -4.04 -4.00
N HIS A 92 -5.99 -5.24 -3.95
CA HIS A 92 -4.79 -5.63 -4.65
C HIS A 92 -5.03 -5.86 -6.16
N ARG A 93 -5.73 -6.92 -6.55
CA ARG A 93 -5.82 -7.33 -7.96
C ARG A 93 -6.77 -6.45 -8.78
N LEU A 94 -7.91 -6.06 -8.22
CA LEU A 94 -8.92 -5.29 -8.95
C LEU A 94 -8.60 -3.80 -9.02
N TRP A 95 -8.26 -3.18 -7.90
CA TRP A 95 -8.09 -1.72 -7.84
C TRP A 95 -6.63 -1.27 -8.00
N ALA A 96 -5.66 -1.91 -7.35
CA ALA A 96 -4.25 -1.52 -7.48
C ALA A 96 -3.66 -1.96 -8.83
N HIS A 97 -3.79 -3.24 -9.19
CA HIS A 97 -3.15 -3.81 -10.39
C HIS A 97 -4.02 -3.90 -11.63
N ARG A 98 -5.34 -3.65 -11.52
CA ARG A 98 -6.29 -3.72 -12.64
C ARG A 98 -6.21 -5.05 -13.43
N SER A 99 -5.90 -6.16 -12.77
CA SER A 99 -5.63 -7.45 -13.42
C SER A 99 -6.86 -8.09 -14.09
N TYR A 100 -8.06 -7.63 -13.74
CA TYR A 100 -9.31 -8.10 -14.35
C TYR A 100 -10.40 -7.02 -14.28
N LYS A 101 -11.45 -7.19 -15.10
CA LYS A 101 -12.67 -6.36 -15.05
C LYS A 101 -13.75 -7.10 -14.27
N ALA A 102 -14.35 -6.43 -13.30
CA ALA A 102 -15.46 -6.97 -12.53
C ALA A 102 -16.78 -6.24 -12.79
N SER A 103 -17.90 -6.94 -12.64
CA SER A 103 -19.26 -6.37 -12.64
C SER A 103 -19.49 -5.45 -11.43
N PHE A 104 -20.52 -4.61 -11.49
CA PHE A 104 -20.86 -3.72 -10.37
C PHE A 104 -21.17 -4.47 -9.08
N ALA A 105 -21.96 -5.55 -9.16
CA ALA A 105 -22.32 -6.37 -8.00
C ALA A 105 -21.07 -6.94 -7.31
N TYR A 106 -20.12 -7.49 -8.08
CA TYR A 106 -18.88 -8.00 -7.52
C TYR A 106 -18.07 -6.89 -6.85
N ARG A 107 -17.89 -5.73 -7.52
CA ARG A 107 -17.18 -4.57 -6.97
C ARG A 107 -17.77 -4.12 -5.64
N PHE A 108 -19.10 -4.11 -5.54
CA PHE A 108 -19.80 -3.74 -4.31
C PHE A 108 -19.53 -4.74 -3.19
N VAL A 109 -19.63 -6.04 -3.46
CA VAL A 109 -19.34 -7.08 -2.46
C VAL A 109 -17.89 -7.01 -1.97
N VAL A 110 -16.91 -6.97 -2.88
CA VAL A 110 -15.50 -6.90 -2.46
C VAL A 110 -15.17 -5.58 -1.78
N MET A 111 -15.89 -4.49 -2.06
CA MET A 111 -15.73 -3.22 -1.35
C MET A 111 -16.17 -3.34 0.11
N LEU A 112 -17.33 -3.93 0.37
CA LEU A 112 -17.82 -4.15 1.74
C LEU A 112 -16.88 -5.06 2.53
N VAL A 113 -16.46 -6.16 1.92
CA VAL A 113 -15.55 -7.13 2.53
C VAL A 113 -14.17 -6.50 2.80
N ASN A 114 -13.68 -5.66 1.89
CA ASN A 114 -12.46 -4.88 2.11
C ASN A 114 -12.59 -3.86 3.25
N SER A 115 -13.76 -3.22 3.39
CA SER A 115 -14.02 -2.31 4.51
C SER A 115 -13.94 -3.03 5.86
N CYS A 116 -14.41 -4.28 5.94
CA CYS A 116 -14.24 -5.10 7.14
C CYS A 116 -12.78 -5.47 7.44
N ALA A 117 -11.90 -5.50 6.42
CA ALA A 117 -10.47 -5.78 6.61
C ALA A 117 -9.71 -4.61 7.26
N ASN A 118 -10.29 -3.40 7.25
CA ASN A 118 -9.80 -2.24 7.99
C ASN A 118 -8.32 -1.87 7.70
N GLN A 119 -7.88 -1.95 6.45
CA GLN A 119 -6.52 -1.54 6.02
C GLN A 119 -6.48 -0.14 5.40
N GLY A 120 -7.39 0.74 5.81
CA GLY A 120 -7.60 2.05 5.20
C GLY A 120 -8.53 2.00 3.98
N THR A 121 -8.74 3.16 3.34
CA THR A 121 -9.62 3.24 2.18
C THR A 121 -8.99 2.57 0.96
N ILE A 122 -9.82 2.01 0.07
CA ILE A 122 -9.36 1.37 -1.17
C ILE A 122 -8.43 2.29 -1.97
N PHE A 123 -8.74 3.59 -2.00
CA PHE A 123 -7.91 4.59 -2.69
C PHE A 123 -6.52 4.72 -2.08
N HIS A 124 -6.43 4.89 -0.75
CA HIS A 124 -5.15 5.03 -0.05
C HIS A 124 -4.32 3.74 -0.19
N TRP A 125 -4.95 2.59 0.01
CA TRP A 125 -4.31 1.29 -0.13
C TRP A 125 -3.75 1.09 -1.53
N ALA A 126 -4.57 1.32 -2.57
CA ALA A 126 -4.14 1.14 -3.95
C ALA A 126 -3.03 2.11 -4.35
N ARG A 127 -3.06 3.36 -3.86
CA ARG A 127 -1.99 4.33 -4.06
C ARG A 127 -0.69 3.83 -3.43
N ASP A 128 -0.71 3.52 -2.14
CA ASP A 128 0.48 3.10 -1.41
C ASP A 128 1.07 1.81 -2.02
N HIS A 129 0.22 0.87 -2.43
CA HIS A 129 0.63 -0.39 -3.07
C HIS A 129 1.30 -0.18 -4.42
N ARG A 130 0.77 0.73 -5.25
CA ARG A 130 1.42 1.11 -6.51
C ARG A 130 2.74 1.81 -6.27
N THR A 131 2.80 2.74 -5.31
CA THR A 131 4.04 3.41 -4.91
C THR A 131 5.08 2.40 -4.46
N HIS A 132 4.70 1.40 -3.67
CA HIS A 132 5.60 0.33 -3.25
C HIS A 132 6.13 -0.49 -4.43
N HIS A 133 5.27 -0.97 -5.32
CA HIS A 133 5.76 -1.71 -6.49
C HIS A 133 6.66 -0.85 -7.38
N PHE A 134 6.30 0.42 -7.56
CA PHE A 134 7.04 1.35 -8.39
C PHE A 134 8.37 1.78 -7.76
N HIS A 135 8.43 2.01 -6.45
CA HIS A 135 9.60 2.49 -5.71
C HIS A 135 10.20 1.45 -4.75
N SER A 136 9.95 0.16 -4.98
CA SER A 136 10.39 -0.93 -4.09
C SER A 136 11.88 -0.82 -3.79
N GLU A 137 12.23 -1.00 -2.51
CA GLU A 137 13.61 -0.93 -2.02
C GLU A 137 14.29 0.43 -2.23
N THR A 138 13.50 1.51 -2.20
CA THR A 138 13.99 2.90 -2.20
C THR A 138 13.41 3.69 -1.03
N VAL A 139 13.97 4.87 -0.74
CA VAL A 139 13.45 5.75 0.31
C VAL A 139 12.01 6.24 0.09
N ALA A 140 11.51 6.17 -1.15
CA ALA A 140 10.15 6.51 -1.54
C ALA A 140 9.15 5.35 -1.32
N ASP A 141 9.62 4.15 -1.01
CA ASP A 141 8.74 3.04 -0.63
C ASP A 141 8.07 3.35 0.73
N PRO A 142 6.72 3.38 0.80
CA PRO A 142 6.02 3.63 2.05
C PRO A 142 6.34 2.62 3.16
N HIS A 143 6.77 1.40 2.81
CA HIS A 143 7.12 0.32 3.76
C HIS A 143 8.44 -0.36 3.39
N ASP A 144 9.40 0.47 2.99
CA ASP A 144 10.79 0.14 2.70
C ASP A 144 11.39 -0.95 3.61
N ALA A 145 11.70 -2.11 3.03
CA ALA A 145 12.25 -3.26 3.73
C ALA A 145 13.72 -3.07 4.13
N ILE A 146 14.50 -2.21 3.44
CA ILE A 146 15.90 -1.91 3.77
C ILE A 146 16.00 -1.24 5.15
N ARG A 147 14.97 -0.49 5.55
CA ARG A 147 14.90 0.11 6.89
C ARG A 147 14.71 -0.92 8.02
N GLY A 148 14.47 -2.18 7.66
CA GLY A 148 14.44 -3.32 8.57
C GLY A 148 13.03 -3.82 8.86
N PHE A 149 12.97 -5.05 9.38
CA PHE A 149 11.74 -5.82 9.60
C PHE A 149 10.65 -5.04 10.35
N TRP A 150 11.00 -4.42 11.49
CA TRP A 150 10.01 -3.73 12.32
C TRP A 150 9.38 -2.52 11.64
N PHE A 151 10.15 -1.82 10.80
CA PHE A 151 9.61 -0.69 10.04
C PHE A 151 8.64 -1.16 8.96
N ALA A 152 9.06 -2.11 8.11
CA ALA A 152 8.24 -2.65 7.03
C ALA A 152 6.99 -3.37 7.55
N HIS A 153 7.08 -4.04 8.70
CA HIS A 153 5.96 -4.77 9.30
C HIS A 153 4.89 -3.82 9.86
N MET A 154 5.28 -2.87 10.71
CA MET A 154 4.32 -2.00 11.41
C MET A 154 4.78 -0.55 11.53
N GLY A 155 6.09 -0.29 11.67
CA GLY A 155 6.63 1.05 11.95
C GLY A 155 6.22 2.13 10.95
N TRP A 156 6.03 1.77 9.68
CA TRP A 156 5.56 2.69 8.64
C TRP A 156 4.15 3.27 8.90
N LEU A 157 3.32 2.58 9.68
CA LEU A 157 1.99 3.06 10.07
C LEU A 157 2.05 4.11 11.19
N TYR A 158 3.04 3.98 12.08
CA TYR A 158 3.26 4.86 13.23
C TYR A 158 3.95 6.17 12.85
N LEU A 159 4.61 6.24 11.70
CA LEU A 159 5.39 7.40 11.27
C LEU A 159 4.70 8.15 10.13
N LYS A 160 4.97 9.44 10.03
CA LYS A 160 4.61 10.24 8.85
C LYS A 160 5.35 9.69 7.63
N LYS A 161 4.62 9.62 6.52
CA LYS A 161 5.18 9.20 5.23
C LYS A 161 6.05 10.32 4.66
N ASP A 162 7.00 9.94 3.81
CA ASP A 162 7.72 10.92 3.01
C ASP A 162 6.70 11.67 2.11
N PRO A 163 6.78 13.01 2.00
CA PRO A 163 5.84 13.78 1.19
C PRO A 163 6.11 13.73 -0.33
N ARG A 164 7.20 13.09 -0.77
CA ARG A 164 7.43 12.78 -2.19
C ARG A 164 6.51 11.66 -2.65
#